data_AF-A0A7Y5IVK8-F1
#
_entry.id   AF-A0A7Y5IVK8-F1
#
_cell.length_a   1.000
_cell.length_b   1.000
_cell.length_c   1.000
_cell.angle_alpha   90.00
_cell.angle_beta   90.00
_cell.angle_gamma   90.00
#
_symmetry.space_group_name_H-M   'P 1'
#
loop_
_entity.id
_entity.type
_entity.pdbx_description
1 polymer ?
#
loop_
_entity_poly.entity_id
_entity_poly.type
_entity_poly.pdbx_seq_one_letter_code
_entity_poly.pdbx_strand_id
1 'polypeptide(L)'
;MGLKALSVGVVLLILYGYARRREPRVHIPVMLSAFVIDMSIVAYIEGSREAVRQAMGPTSPLMKLHLACSILTLALYLVQIGSGILKARGVAVPFHRQTGLAFLLFRVGNLVTSFLIPTHNLS
;
A
#
# COMPACT_ATOMS: atom_id res chain seq x y z
N MET A 1 6.39 5.80 -16.29
CA MET A 1 6.41 6.91 -15.30
C MET A 1 5.09 7.08 -14.54
N GLY A 2 3.91 6.91 -15.17
CA GLY A 2 2.60 7.14 -14.51
C GLY A 2 2.33 6.36 -13.22
N LEU A 3 2.57 5.04 -13.17
CA LEU A 3 2.31 4.21 -11.98
C LEU A 3 3.15 4.59 -10.76
N LYS A 4 4.41 4.99 -10.97
CA LYS A 4 5.29 5.45 -9.89
C LYS A 4 4.78 6.77 -9.30
N ALA A 5 4.35 7.71 -10.15
CA ALA A 5 3.74 8.96 -9.72
C ALA A 5 2.44 8.75 -8.93
N LEU A 6 1.57 7.84 -9.39
CA LEU A 6 0.35 7.46 -8.66
C LEU A 6 0.68 6.87 -7.28
N SER A 7 1.70 6.00 -7.20
CA SER A 7 2.13 5.42 -5.93
C SER A 7 2.68 6.46 -4.96
N VAL A 8 3.43 7.46 -5.46
CA VAL A 8 3.85 8.63 -4.66
C VAL A 8 2.63 9.40 -4.17
N GLY A 9 1.65 9.67 -5.03
CA GLY A 9 0.40 10.34 -4.68
C GLY A 9 -0.36 9.62 -3.55
N VAL A 10 -0.45 8.30 -3.61
CA VAL A 10 -1.04 7.48 -2.54
C VAL A 10 -0.29 7.65 -1.22
N VAL A 11 1.04 7.60 -1.23
CA VAL A 11 1.84 7.81 -0.01
C VAL A 11 1.60 9.20 0.59
N LEU A 12 1.55 10.24 -0.25
CA LEU A 12 1.23 11.60 0.20
C LEU A 12 -0.19 11.68 0.80
N LEU A 13 -1.17 10.99 0.19
CA LEU A 13 -2.53 10.92 0.71
C LEU A 13 -2.59 10.23 2.08
N ILE A 14 -1.84 9.14 2.26
CA ILE A 14 -1.72 8.42 3.54
C ILE A 14 -1.06 9.32 4.58
N LEU A 15 0.02 10.03 4.24
CA LEU A 15 0.69 10.97 5.16
C LEU A 15 -0.26 12.08 5.59
N TYR A 16 -1.03 12.64 4.65
CA TYR A 16 -2.06 13.64 4.94
C TYR A 16 -3.14 13.08 5.87
N GLY A 17 -3.68 11.90 5.55
CA GLY A 17 -4.67 11.21 6.38
C GLY A 17 -4.15 10.90 7.80
N TYR A 18 -2.88 10.54 7.92
CA TYR A 18 -2.21 10.31 9.20
C TYR A 18 -2.00 11.59 10.02
N ALA A 19 -1.67 12.70 9.36
CA ALA A 19 -1.56 14.01 10.00
C ALA A 19 -2.92 14.46 10.56
N ARG A 20 -4.01 14.18 9.83
CA ARG A 20 -5.39 14.46 10.22
C ARG A 20 -6.06 13.38 11.07
N ARG A 21 -5.30 12.45 11.67
CA ARG A 21 -5.83 11.33 12.48
C ARG A 21 -6.72 11.73 13.67
N ARG A 22 -6.65 12.98 14.13
CA ARG A 22 -7.49 13.52 15.22
C ARG A 22 -8.86 14.00 14.73
N GLU A 23 -9.06 14.07 13.42
CA GLU A 23 -10.28 14.53 12.77
C GLU A 23 -10.89 13.36 11.97
N PRO A 24 -11.69 12.46 12.59
CA PRO A 24 -12.19 11.25 11.93
C PRO A 24 -12.96 11.53 10.63
N ARG A 25 -13.66 12.67 10.57
CA ARG A 25 -14.40 13.14 9.40
C ARG A 25 -13.51 13.37 8.17
N VAL A 26 -12.21 13.63 8.36
CA VAL A 26 -11.22 13.79 7.29
C VAL A 26 -10.38 12.52 7.17
N HIS A 27 -9.91 11.97 8.29
CA HIS A 27 -9.05 10.79 8.32
C HIS A 27 -9.65 9.59 7.60
N ILE A 28 -10.90 9.23 7.92
CA ILE A 28 -11.54 8.03 7.37
C ILE A 28 -11.71 8.12 5.85
N PRO A 29 -12.34 9.16 5.27
CA PRO A 29 -12.50 9.23 3.81
C PRO A 29 -11.16 9.31 3.09
N VAL A 30 -10.18 10.06 3.61
CA VAL A 30 -8.84 10.15 3.00
C VAL A 30 -8.14 8.79 2.97
N MET A 31 -8.15 8.06 4.10
CA MET A 31 -7.56 6.72 4.16
C MET A 31 -8.30 5.72 3.28
N LEU A 32 -9.63 5.85 3.14
CA LEU A 32 -10.40 5.00 2.24
C LEU A 32 -10.13 5.32 0.76
N SER A 33 -9.95 6.60 0.39
CA SER A 33 -9.55 6.97 -0.96
C SER A 33 -8.16 6.45 -1.28
N ALA A 34 -7.19 6.58 -0.35
CA ALA A 34 -5.86 6.01 -0.51
C ALA A 34 -5.92 4.50 -0.75
N PHE A 35 -6.79 3.79 0.01
CA PHE A 35 -7.01 2.35 -0.15
C PHE A 35 -7.46 1.98 -1.55
N VAL A 36 -8.53 2.61 -2.04
CA VAL A 36 -9.14 2.26 -3.32
C VAL A 36 -8.14 2.47 -4.45
N ILE A 37 -7.38 3.58 -4.40
CA ILE A 37 -6.33 3.85 -5.38
C ILE A 37 -5.22 2.80 -5.26
N ASP A 38 -4.77 2.47 -4.05
CA ASP A 38 -3.69 1.49 -3.86
C ASP A 38 -4.08 0.09 -4.34
N MET A 39 -5.31 -0.34 -4.05
CA MET A 39 -5.83 -1.61 -4.54
C MET A 39 -5.96 -1.64 -6.05
N SER A 40 -6.39 -0.54 -6.66
CA SER A 40 -6.48 -0.42 -8.11
C SER A 40 -5.10 -0.54 -8.76
N ILE A 41 -4.06 0.06 -8.16
CA ILE A 41 -2.68 -0.07 -8.63
C ILE A 41 -2.20 -1.51 -8.52
N VAL A 42 -2.40 -2.16 -7.36
CA VAL A 42 -1.98 -3.55 -7.15
C VAL A 42 -2.69 -4.50 -8.12
N ALA A 43 -4.02 -4.38 -8.27
CA ALA A 43 -4.80 -5.21 -9.19
C ALA A 43 -4.33 -5.04 -10.65
N TYR A 44 -4.05 -3.79 -11.06
CA TYR A 44 -3.51 -3.51 -12.39
C TYR A 44 -2.12 -4.13 -12.60
N ILE A 45 -1.23 -4.00 -11.61
CA ILE A 45 0.12 -4.55 -11.68
C ILE A 45 0.07 -6.08 -11.68
N GLU A 46 -0.66 -6.72 -10.77
CA GLU A 46 -0.74 -8.19 -10.71
C GLU A 46 -1.35 -8.78 -11.99
N GLY A 47 -2.43 -8.20 -12.50
CA GLY A 47 -3.02 -8.62 -13.77
C GLY A 47 -2.03 -8.54 -14.95
N SER A 48 -1.18 -7.50 -14.97
CA SER A 48 -0.14 -7.35 -16.00
C SER A 48 1.05 -8.30 -15.78
N ARG A 49 1.38 -8.59 -14.51
CA ARG A 49 2.58 -9.33 -14.12
C ARG A 49 2.44 -10.84 -14.29
N GLU A 50 1.22 -11.36 -14.17
CA GLU A 50 0.96 -12.78 -14.42
C GLU A 50 1.18 -13.14 -15.89
N ALA A 51 0.80 -12.23 -16.80
CA ALA A 51 1.10 -12.36 -18.23
C ALA A 51 2.61 -12.32 -18.51
N VAL A 52 3.36 -11.46 -17.81
CA VAL A 52 4.81 -11.31 -17.97
C VAL A 52 5.60 -12.48 -17.35
N ARG A 53 5.15 -13.01 -16.21
CA ARG A 53 5.80 -14.14 -15.51
C ARG A 53 5.81 -15.41 -16.35
N GLN A 54 4.74 -15.65 -17.12
CA GLN A 54 4.67 -16.77 -18.05
C GLN A 54 5.69 -16.64 -19.20
N ALA A 55 6.20 -15.43 -19.46
CA ALA A 55 7.12 -15.16 -20.56
C ALA A 55 8.62 -15.00 -20.15
N MET A 56 8.94 -14.64 -18.90
CA MET A 56 10.28 -14.08 -18.58
C MET A 56 11.17 -14.85 -17.57
N GLY A 57 10.75 -16.02 -17.07
CA GLY A 57 11.62 -16.84 -16.21
C GLY A 57 11.86 -16.29 -14.78
N PRO A 58 12.92 -16.71 -14.07
CA PRO A 58 13.02 -16.59 -12.61
C PRO A 58 13.13 -15.15 -12.08
N THR A 59 12.37 -14.85 -11.01
CA THR A 59 12.31 -13.51 -10.39
C THR A 59 13.55 -13.16 -9.56
N SER A 60 14.07 -11.93 -9.72
CA SER A 60 15.20 -11.40 -8.95
C SER A 60 14.91 -11.27 -7.43
N PRO A 61 15.93 -11.31 -6.56
CA PRO A 61 15.74 -11.13 -5.11
C PRO A 61 15.05 -9.81 -4.74
N LEU A 62 15.38 -8.71 -5.42
CA LEU A 62 14.74 -7.42 -5.23
C LEU A 62 13.24 -7.45 -5.55
N MET A 63 12.87 -8.18 -6.61
CA MET A 63 11.48 -8.39 -7.01
C MET A 63 10.69 -9.20 -5.97
N LYS A 64 11.34 -10.19 -5.33
CA LYS A 64 10.77 -10.96 -4.22
C LYS A 64 10.55 -10.08 -2.99
N LEU A 65 11.52 -9.23 -2.65
CA LEU A 65 11.40 -8.28 -1.53
C LEU A 65 10.25 -7.31 -1.75
N HIS A 66 10.15 -6.69 -2.93
CA HIS A 66 9.03 -5.81 -3.28
C HIS A 66 7.67 -6.51 -3.16
N LEU A 67 7.58 -7.75 -3.66
CA LEU A 67 6.36 -8.55 -3.55
C LEU A 67 6.00 -8.85 -2.08
N ALA A 68 6.99 -9.22 -1.27
CA ALA A 68 6.78 -9.45 0.16
C ALA A 68 6.30 -8.18 0.88
N CYS A 69 6.92 -7.02 0.61
CA CYS A 69 6.46 -5.73 1.13
C CYS A 69 5.04 -5.40 0.68
N SER A 70 4.69 -5.67 -0.58
CA SER A 70 3.34 -5.45 -1.11
C SER A 70 2.29 -6.30 -0.39
N ILE A 71 2.54 -7.60 -0.23
CA ILE A 71 1.65 -8.53 0.47
C ILE A 71 1.48 -8.11 1.93
N LEU A 72 2.57 -7.77 2.62
CA LEU A 72 2.51 -7.37 4.02
C LEU A 72 1.81 -6.03 4.20
N THR A 73 2.00 -5.09 3.27
CA THR A 73 1.26 -3.82 3.22
C THR A 73 -0.24 -4.07 3.10
N LEU A 74 -0.65 -4.98 2.21
CA LEU A 74 -2.05 -5.33 2.02
C LEU A 74 -2.66 -6.01 3.26
N ALA A 75 -1.93 -6.95 3.88
CA ALA A 75 -2.37 -7.60 5.11
C ALA A 75 -2.55 -6.61 6.27
N LEU A 76 -1.56 -5.71 6.47
CA LEU A 76 -1.65 -4.63 7.47
C LEU A 76 -2.81 -3.66 7.16
N TYR A 77 -3.14 -3.48 5.88
CA TYR A 77 -4.28 -2.68 5.46
C TYR A 77 -5.61 -3.26 5.94
N LEU A 78 -5.83 -4.57 5.78
CA LEU A 78 -7.04 -5.24 6.24
C LEU A 78 -7.20 -5.12 7.76
N VAL A 79 -6.09 -5.28 8.49
CA VAL A 79 -6.05 -5.05 9.95
C VAL A 79 -6.41 -3.60 10.27
N GLN A 80 -5.96 -2.63 9.47
CA GLN A 80 -6.28 -1.22 9.66
C GLN A 80 -7.74 -0.87 9.43
N ILE A 81 -8.34 -1.39 8.36
CA ILE A 81 -9.77 -1.20 8.09
C ILE A 81 -10.59 -1.84 9.22
N GLY A 82 -10.31 -3.09 9.57
CA GLY A 82 -11.03 -3.81 10.63
C GLY A 82 -10.93 -3.09 11.99
N SER A 83 -9.71 -2.73 12.40
CA SER A 83 -9.50 -1.97 13.64
C SER A 83 -10.10 -0.56 13.59
N GLY A 84 -10.09 0.10 12.43
CA GLY A 84 -10.73 1.40 12.21
C GLY A 84 -12.24 1.35 12.33
N ILE A 85 -12.89 0.31 11.78
CA ILE A 85 -14.34 0.08 11.92
C ILE A 85 -14.71 -0.18 13.38
N LEU A 86 -13.96 -1.05 14.08
CA LEU A 86 -14.17 -1.31 15.51
C LEU A 86 -14.06 -0.02 16.33
N LYS A 87 -13.03 0.78 16.06
CA LYS A 87 -12.82 2.07 16.73
C LYS A 87 -13.92 3.08 16.40
N ALA A 88 -14.43 3.12 15.17
CA ALA A 88 -15.55 3.96 14.78
C ALA A 88 -16.85 3.55 15.50
N ARG A 89 -16.98 2.28 15.90
CA ARG A 89 -18.08 1.76 16.74
C ARG A 89 -17.85 1.97 18.25
N GLY A 90 -16.78 2.67 18.64
CA GLY A 90 -16.47 2.94 20.05
C GLY A 90 -15.70 1.82 20.77
N VAL A 91 -15.29 0.76 20.06
CA VAL A 91 -14.49 -0.32 20.65
C VAL A 91 -13.04 0.15 20.80
N ALA A 92 -12.47 0.01 22.00
CA ALA A 92 -11.08 0.32 22.23
C ALA A 92 -10.17 -0.69 21.52
N VAL A 93 -9.37 -0.21 20.55
CA VAL A 93 -8.38 -1.04 19.84
C VAL A 93 -6.97 -0.48 20.07
N PRO A 94 -6.21 -1.03 21.04
CA PRO A 94 -4.92 -0.45 21.46
C PRO A 94 -3.85 -0.54 20.38
N PHE A 95 -3.92 -1.55 19.52
CA PHE A 95 -2.91 -1.81 18.48
C PHE A 95 -3.09 -1.01 17.20
N HIS A 96 -4.23 -0.33 16.99
CA HIS A 96 -4.53 0.40 15.76
C HIS A 96 -3.45 1.44 15.42
N ARG A 97 -2.86 2.12 16.41
CA ARG A 97 -1.79 3.09 16.14
C ARG A 97 -0.48 2.41 15.74
N GLN A 98 -0.14 1.29 16.39
CA GLN A 98 1.11 0.56 16.14
C GLN A 98 1.08 -0.12 14.78
N THR A 99 -0.02 -0.79 14.44
CA THR A 99 -0.20 -1.42 13.13
C THR A 99 -0.28 -0.39 12.02
N GLY A 100 -0.79 0.82 12.30
CA GLY A 100 -0.83 1.93 11.33
C GLY A 100 0.56 2.49 11.02
N LEU A 101 1.44 2.55 12.02
CA LEU A 101 2.84 2.93 11.79
C LEU A 101 3.59 1.85 11.00
N ALA A 102 3.42 0.58 11.37
CA ALA A 102 3.99 -0.54 10.62
C ALA A 102 3.52 -0.53 9.17
N PHE A 103 2.22 -0.31 8.94
CA PHE A 103 1.63 -0.15 7.61
C PHE A 103 2.34 0.94 6.81
N LEU A 104 2.51 2.14 7.40
CA LEU A 104 3.18 3.26 6.73
C LEU A 104 4.64 2.92 6.38
N LEU A 105 5.36 2.26 7.28
CA LEU A 105 6.75 1.84 7.04
C LEU A 105 6.85 0.86 5.87
N PHE A 106 6.02 -0.19 5.86
CA PHE A 106 6.00 -1.14 4.75
C PHE A 106 5.54 -0.51 3.45
N ARG A 107 4.58 0.43 3.49
CA ARG A 107 4.12 1.14 2.30
C ARG A 107 5.21 2.02 1.68
N VAL A 108 5.96 2.75 2.51
CA VAL A 108 7.11 3.55 2.05
C VAL A 108 8.22 2.64 1.52
N GLY A 109 8.52 1.53 2.21
CA GLY A 109 9.47 0.54 1.73
C GLY A 109 9.06 -0.07 0.38
N ASN A 110 7.76 -0.33 0.20
CA ASN A 110 7.21 -0.83 -1.06
C ASN A 110 7.38 0.19 -2.20
N LEU A 111 7.15 1.47 -1.91
CA LEU A 111 7.41 2.55 -2.86
C LEU A 111 8.89 2.60 -3.23
N VAL A 112 9.80 2.60 -2.25
CA VAL A 112 11.25 2.66 -2.50
C VAL A 112 11.70 1.48 -3.37
N THR A 113 11.31 0.26 -3.03
CA THR A 113 11.65 -0.94 -3.81
C THR A 113 11.09 -0.88 -5.23
N SER A 114 9.93 -0.24 -5.46
CA SER A 114 9.39 -0.03 -6.81
C SER A 114 10.27 0.87 -7.70
N PHE A 115 11.00 1.81 -7.10
CA PHE A 115 11.96 2.65 -7.84
C PHE A 115 13.24 1.90 -8.18
N LEU A 116 13.67 0.99 -7.30
CA LEU A 116 14.90 0.20 -7.46
C LEU A 116 14.75 -0.93 -8.48
N ILE A 117 13.52 -1.44 -8.71
CA ILE A 117 13.28 -2.44 -9.74
C ILE A 117 13.51 -1.81 -11.12
N PRO A 118 14.48 -2.29 -11.92
CA PRO A 118 14.73 -1.79 -13.25
C PRO A 118 13.49 -1.96 -14.13
N THR A 119 13.01 -0.89 -14.76
CA THR A 119 11.85 -0.91 -15.67
C THR A 119 12.17 -1.48 -17.06
N HIS A 120 13.33 -2.10 -17.24
CA HIS A 120 13.87 -2.49 -18.56
C HIS A 120 13.22 -3.71 -19.22
N ASN A 121 12.12 -4.24 -18.65
CA ASN A 121 11.44 -5.45 -19.12
C ASN A 121 9.97 -5.19 -19.54
N LEU A 122 9.59 -3.94 -19.76
CA LEU A 122 8.24 -3.54 -20.21
C LEU A 122 8.32 -2.49 -21.34
N SER A 123 9.19 -2.72 -22.31
CA SER A 123 9.23 -2.02 -23.59
C SER A 123 9.29 -3.03 -24.72
#